data_AF-A0A4D5RGG8-F1
#
_entry.id   AF-A0A4D5RGG8-F1
#
_cell.length_a   1.000
_cell.length_b   1.000
_cell.length_c   1.000
_cell.angle_alpha   90.00
_cell.angle_beta   90.00
_cell.angle_gamma   90.00
#
_symmetry.space_group_name_H-M   'P 1'
#
loop_
_entity.id
_entity.type
_entity.pdbx_description
1 polymer ?
#
loop_
_entity_poly.entity_id
_entity_poly.type
_entity_poly.pdbx_seq_one_letter_code
_entity_poly.pdbx_strand_id
1 'polypeptide(L)'
;MRHWRAFAVLWAALLHCGGCSGMSTRSTVPELNDGTAAKRVCYLKASESLQPESLDVTLCTHIICGFADLADGALAPRHPEDAAYYARTTALKRVDPSLKVMLSVGGGGSSGLKFTDMVSTNEARTRFLNSAILLLRKYGFDGLDIDWEFPGQSDPPELDRENFVHLLKEAKEQFQNESIVTKQPALLLSVAVSASEPIIVKSYDAPGIGRYVDFVNLMCYDYHMFKVYMPFTGHNSPSLQAQSRERHLLDAQHGLVGRVLGADRSATREDSGGHSDVRRNYT
;
A
#
# COMPACT_ATOMS: atom_id res chain seq x y z
N MET A 1 15.23 -11.43 40.05
CA MET A 1 15.39 -9.99 40.33
C MET A 1 16.84 -9.72 40.68
N ARG A 2 17.62 -9.18 39.75
CA ARG A 2 19.01 -8.75 39.96
C ARG A 2 19.17 -7.38 39.29
N HIS A 3 19.20 -6.33 40.11
CA HIS A 3 19.50 -4.95 39.72
C HIS A 3 21.01 -4.75 39.64
N TRP A 4 21.58 -4.36 38.49
CA TRP A 4 22.91 -3.74 38.45
C TRP A 4 22.96 -2.57 37.45
N ARG A 5 22.89 -1.38 38.03
CA ARG A 5 23.73 -0.18 37.84
C ARG A 5 23.90 0.42 36.42
N ALA A 6 23.33 1.63 36.30
CA ALA A 6 23.60 2.64 35.29
C ALA A 6 25.04 3.19 35.41
N PHE A 7 25.67 3.43 34.26
CA PHE A 7 26.83 4.32 34.13
C PHE A 7 26.44 5.48 33.22
N ALA A 8 26.38 6.68 33.81
CA ALA A 8 26.36 7.94 33.08
C ALA A 8 27.81 8.36 32.83
N VAL A 9 28.15 8.68 31.58
CA VAL A 9 29.40 9.36 31.25
C VAL A 9 29.05 10.72 30.68
N LEU A 10 29.24 11.73 31.52
CA LEU A 10 29.28 13.15 31.15
C LEU A 10 30.67 13.44 30.58
N TRP A 11 30.73 13.96 29.35
CA TRP A 11 31.87 14.73 28.89
C TRP A 11 31.36 16.08 28.39
N ALA A 12 31.67 17.12 29.16
CA ALA A 12 31.59 18.51 28.74
C ALA A 12 33.02 18.99 28.48
N ALA A 13 33.29 19.50 27.29
CA ALA A 13 34.44 20.34 27.01
C ALA A 13 34.02 21.44 26.02
N LEU A 14 34.30 22.67 26.42
CA LEU A 14 33.94 23.93 25.76
C LEU A 14 34.83 24.23 24.54
N LEU A 15 34.17 24.68 23.47
CA LEU A 15 34.50 25.74 22.49
C LEU A 15 35.99 26.12 22.27
N HIS A 16 36.42 26.15 21.01
CA HIS A 16 36.69 27.38 20.25
C HIS A 16 36.74 27.15 18.72
N CYS A 17 36.40 28.20 17.99
CA CYS A 17 35.90 28.29 16.62
C CYS A 17 36.94 28.05 15.51
N GLY A 18 36.50 27.51 14.36
CA GLY A 18 37.28 27.53 13.12
C GLY A 18 36.59 26.84 11.94
N GLY A 19 35.99 27.64 11.04
CA GLY A 19 35.74 27.25 9.66
C GLY A 19 34.37 26.62 9.36
N CYS A 20 33.49 27.41 8.74
CA CYS A 20 32.36 26.88 7.98
C CYS A 20 32.87 25.92 6.89
N SER A 21 32.46 24.66 6.95
CA SER A 21 32.46 23.76 5.81
C SER A 21 31.19 22.92 5.92
N GLY A 22 30.40 22.94 4.85
CA GLY A 22 29.03 22.47 4.81
C GLY A 22 28.85 21.09 5.44
N MET A 23 27.99 21.04 6.46
CA MET A 23 27.50 19.80 7.03
C MET A 23 26.55 19.17 6.00
N SER A 24 27.13 18.45 5.05
CA SER A 24 26.39 17.51 4.21
C SER A 24 25.78 16.48 5.13
N THR A 25 24.50 16.66 5.49
CA THR A 25 23.67 15.61 6.06
C THR A 25 23.51 14.51 5.01
N ARG A 26 24.53 13.65 4.91
CA ARG A 26 24.45 12.43 4.12
C ARG A 26 23.44 11.56 4.86
N SER A 27 22.21 11.53 4.35
CA SER A 27 21.19 10.60 4.77
C SER A 27 21.80 9.20 4.63
N THR A 28 22.16 8.59 5.76
CA THR A 28 22.58 7.19 5.78
C THR A 28 21.31 6.34 5.72
N VAL A 29 20.66 6.33 4.55
CA VAL A 29 19.82 5.18 4.21
C VAL A 29 20.81 4.02 4.08
N PRO A 30 20.71 2.96 4.89
CA PRO A 30 21.54 1.79 4.69
C PRO A 30 21.31 1.30 3.26
N GLU A 31 22.35 1.23 2.44
CA GLU A 31 22.27 0.49 1.19
C GLU A 31 21.99 -0.96 1.55
N LEU A 32 20.73 -1.39 1.39
CA LEU A 32 20.33 -2.78 1.39
C LEU A 32 20.88 -3.41 0.11
N ASN A 33 22.19 -3.64 0.07
CA ASN A 33 22.85 -4.37 -0.99
C ASN A 33 23.18 -5.75 -0.45
N ASP A 34 22.15 -6.58 -0.29
CA ASP A 34 22.26 -7.98 0.14
C ASP A 34 22.70 -8.92 -0.99
N GLY A 35 23.05 -8.37 -2.16
CA GLY A 35 23.44 -9.11 -3.35
C GLY A 35 22.25 -9.64 -4.17
N THR A 36 21.00 -9.41 -3.77
CA THR A 36 19.85 -9.74 -4.61
C THR A 36 19.65 -8.69 -5.71
N ALA A 37 19.42 -9.18 -6.94
CA ALA A 37 19.12 -8.31 -8.06
C ALA A 37 17.83 -7.51 -7.81
N ALA A 38 17.85 -6.22 -8.14
CA ALA A 38 16.71 -5.34 -7.96
C ALA A 38 15.48 -5.84 -8.75
N LYS A 39 14.32 -5.86 -8.11
CA LYS A 39 13.05 -6.20 -8.76
C LYS A 39 12.45 -4.96 -9.41
N ARG A 40 12.08 -5.09 -10.69
CA ARG A 40 11.21 -4.15 -11.41
C ARG A 40 9.84 -4.84 -11.53
N VAL A 41 8.88 -4.40 -10.72
CA VAL A 41 7.53 -5.00 -10.64
C VAL A 41 6.56 -4.09 -11.38
N CYS A 42 5.88 -4.62 -12.38
CA CYS A 42 4.99 -3.87 -13.27
C CYS A 42 3.56 -4.38 -13.10
N TYR A 43 2.63 -3.51 -12.71
CA TYR A 43 1.21 -3.82 -12.70
C TYR A 43 0.63 -3.68 -14.11
N LEU A 44 -0.02 -4.74 -14.59
CA LEU A 44 -0.72 -4.78 -15.87
C LEU A 44 -2.21 -4.97 -15.61
N LYS A 45 -2.98 -3.89 -15.74
CA LYS A 45 -4.44 -3.96 -15.68
C LYS A 45 -5.00 -4.33 -17.05
N ALA A 46 -5.95 -5.27 -17.09
CA ALA A 46 -6.68 -5.59 -18.33
C ALA A 46 -7.35 -4.34 -18.90
N SER A 47 -7.07 -4.05 -20.17
CA SER A 47 -7.61 -2.91 -20.91
C SER A 47 -7.64 -3.23 -22.40
N GLU A 48 -8.59 -2.66 -23.13
CA GLU A 48 -8.60 -2.73 -24.60
C GLU A 48 -7.39 -2.01 -25.22
N SER A 49 -6.92 -0.94 -24.57
CA SER A 49 -5.85 -0.08 -25.09
C SER A 49 -4.44 -0.65 -24.93
N LEU A 50 -4.24 -1.61 -24.01
CA LEU A 50 -2.93 -2.20 -23.73
C LEU A 50 -3.06 -3.73 -23.69
N GLN A 51 -2.65 -4.36 -24.80
CA GLN A 51 -2.67 -5.81 -24.93
C GLN A 51 -1.36 -6.41 -24.39
N PRO A 52 -1.38 -7.60 -23.75
CA PRO A 52 -0.17 -8.20 -23.16
C PRO A 52 1.00 -8.33 -24.14
N GLU A 53 0.73 -8.69 -25.39
CA GLU A 53 1.76 -8.92 -26.43
C GLU A 53 2.44 -7.64 -26.91
N SER A 54 1.88 -6.47 -26.57
CA SER A 54 2.50 -5.17 -26.87
C SER A 54 3.57 -4.75 -25.85
N LEU A 55 3.71 -5.50 -24.76
CA LEU A 55 4.65 -5.17 -23.69
C LEU A 55 6.08 -5.61 -24.06
N ASP A 56 7.03 -4.69 -23.89
CA ASP A 56 8.44 -5.05 -23.81
C ASP A 56 8.72 -5.71 -22.46
N VAL A 57 8.78 -7.03 -22.47
CA VAL A 57 8.97 -7.85 -21.26
C VAL A 57 10.31 -7.60 -20.57
N THR A 58 11.31 -7.06 -21.26
CA THR A 58 12.66 -6.82 -20.70
C THR A 58 12.71 -5.67 -19.68
N LEU A 59 11.67 -4.83 -19.68
CA LEU A 59 11.51 -3.73 -18.73
C LEU A 59 11.19 -4.21 -17.31
N CYS A 60 10.58 -5.40 -17.19
CA CYS A 60 10.03 -5.90 -15.93
C CYS A 60 10.68 -7.23 -15.55
N THR A 61 10.93 -7.41 -14.25
CA THR A 61 11.30 -8.72 -13.69
C THR A 61 10.05 -9.53 -13.30
N HIS A 62 9.01 -8.81 -12.90
CA HIS A 62 7.73 -9.36 -12.48
C HIS A 62 6.62 -8.54 -13.14
N ILE A 63 5.63 -9.21 -13.72
CA ILE A 63 4.37 -8.60 -14.13
C ILE A 63 3.28 -9.10 -13.18
N ILE A 64 2.55 -8.18 -12.58
CA ILE A 64 1.37 -8.47 -11.76
C ILE A 64 0.14 -8.14 -12.60
N CYS A 65 -0.58 -9.17 -13.04
CA CYS A 65 -1.80 -9.06 -13.82
C CYS A 65 -2.97 -8.72 -12.89
N GLY A 66 -3.62 -7.59 -13.11
CA GLY A 66 -4.74 -7.09 -12.32
C GLY A 66 -6.04 -7.09 -13.15
N PHE A 67 -7.19 -7.54 -12.62
CA PHE A 67 -7.39 -8.11 -11.29
C PHE A 67 -8.42 -9.24 -11.33
N ALA A 68 -8.19 -10.24 -10.50
CA ALA A 68 -9.20 -11.19 -10.06
C ALA A 68 -10.09 -10.56 -8.96
N ASP A 69 -11.16 -11.27 -8.59
CA ASP A 69 -12.04 -10.89 -7.47
C ASP A 69 -12.41 -12.12 -6.63
N LEU A 70 -13.10 -11.87 -5.53
CA LEU A 70 -13.70 -12.86 -4.66
C LEU A 70 -15.15 -13.12 -5.10
N ALA A 71 -15.43 -14.38 -5.45
CA ALA A 71 -16.77 -14.91 -5.66
C ALA A 71 -17.02 -16.01 -4.62
N ASP A 72 -17.99 -15.80 -3.73
CA ASP A 72 -18.33 -16.72 -2.62
C ASP A 72 -17.12 -17.11 -1.75
N GLY A 73 -16.20 -16.16 -1.52
CA GLY A 73 -14.97 -16.36 -0.75
C GLY A 73 -13.89 -17.17 -1.48
N ALA A 74 -14.05 -17.45 -2.77
CA ALA A 74 -13.05 -18.10 -3.62
C ALA A 74 -12.46 -17.10 -4.64
N LEU A 75 -11.21 -17.33 -5.06
CA LEU A 75 -10.57 -16.57 -6.13
C LEU A 75 -11.25 -16.90 -7.48
N ALA A 76 -11.72 -15.88 -8.17
CA ALA A 76 -12.36 -16.01 -9.47
C ALA A 76 -11.96 -14.87 -10.42
N PRO A 77 -12.03 -15.09 -11.75
CA PRO A 77 -11.99 -13.99 -12.71
C PRO A 77 -13.15 -13.00 -12.44
N ARG A 78 -12.94 -11.70 -12.68
CA ARG A 78 -14.01 -10.69 -12.54
C ARG A 78 -15.04 -10.84 -13.64
N HIS A 79 -14.54 -11.10 -14.84
CA HIS A 79 -15.35 -11.31 -16.02
C HIS A 79 -14.88 -12.56 -16.77
N PRO A 80 -15.76 -13.23 -17.52
CA PRO A 80 -15.39 -14.43 -18.28
C PRO A 80 -14.21 -14.23 -19.25
N GLU A 81 -14.11 -13.04 -19.85
CA GLU A 81 -13.05 -12.67 -20.80
C GLU A 81 -11.66 -12.57 -20.17
N ASP A 82 -11.57 -12.34 -18.85
CA ASP A 82 -10.30 -12.24 -18.13
C ASP A 82 -9.48 -13.54 -18.26
N ALA A 83 -10.14 -14.69 -18.39
CA ALA A 83 -9.47 -15.98 -18.57
C ALA A 83 -8.56 -16.00 -19.81
N ALA A 84 -9.01 -15.40 -20.92
CA ALA A 84 -8.19 -15.29 -22.13
C ALA A 84 -7.04 -14.30 -21.92
N TYR A 85 -7.29 -13.20 -21.19
CA TYR A 85 -6.27 -12.22 -20.85
C TYR A 85 -5.17 -12.80 -19.95
N TYR A 86 -5.54 -13.63 -18.98
CA TYR A 86 -4.61 -14.33 -18.09
C TYR A 86 -3.66 -15.24 -18.86
N ALA A 87 -4.20 -16.10 -19.73
CA ALA A 87 -3.40 -17.01 -20.54
C ALA A 87 -2.44 -16.27 -21.48
N ARG A 88 -2.87 -15.15 -22.06
CA ARG A 88 -2.03 -14.29 -22.91
C ARG A 88 -0.91 -13.62 -22.12
N THR A 89 -1.22 -13.13 -20.92
CA THR A 89 -0.23 -12.47 -20.04
C THR A 89 0.82 -13.46 -19.55
N THR A 90 0.44 -14.67 -19.12
CA THR A 90 1.41 -15.67 -18.68
C THR A 90 2.24 -16.25 -19.83
N ALA A 91 1.73 -16.20 -21.07
CA ALA A 91 2.48 -16.60 -22.27
C ALA A 91 3.67 -15.68 -22.58
N LEU A 92 3.73 -14.47 -22.02
CA LEU A 92 4.89 -13.56 -22.15
C LEU A 92 6.19 -14.19 -21.65
N LYS A 93 6.11 -15.17 -20.73
CA LYS A 93 7.26 -15.96 -20.27
C LYS A 93 7.92 -16.80 -21.37
N ARG A 94 7.26 -17.00 -22.52
CA ARG A 94 7.89 -17.64 -23.69
C ARG A 94 8.89 -16.72 -24.38
N VAL A 95 8.70 -15.41 -24.25
CA VAL A 95 9.61 -14.39 -24.77
C VAL A 95 10.80 -14.22 -23.82
N ASP A 96 10.54 -14.14 -22.52
CA ASP A 96 11.57 -14.12 -21.48
C ASP A 96 11.25 -15.18 -20.40
N PRO A 97 11.94 -16.34 -20.41
CA PRO A 97 11.74 -17.40 -19.41
C PRO A 97 12.13 -17.01 -17.98
N SER A 98 12.87 -15.91 -17.78
CA SER A 98 13.21 -15.41 -16.44
C SER A 98 12.08 -14.59 -15.81
N LEU A 99 11.18 -14.04 -16.64
CA LEU A 99 10.04 -13.25 -16.20
C LEU A 99 9.11 -14.05 -15.28
N LYS A 100 8.66 -13.40 -14.20
CA LYS A 100 7.59 -13.92 -13.35
C LYS A 100 6.29 -13.20 -13.65
N VAL A 101 5.20 -13.95 -13.77
CA VAL A 101 3.86 -13.39 -14.00
C VAL A 101 2.95 -13.83 -12.87
N MET A 102 2.45 -12.88 -12.09
CA MET A 102 1.59 -13.11 -10.92
C MET A 102 0.19 -12.57 -11.20
N LEU A 103 -0.80 -13.04 -10.45
CA LEU A 103 -2.18 -12.53 -10.51
C LEU A 103 -2.48 -11.74 -9.24
N SER A 104 -3.02 -10.53 -9.39
CA SER A 104 -3.50 -9.75 -8.25
C SER A 104 -5.00 -9.94 -8.01
N VAL A 105 -5.39 -10.03 -6.75
CA VAL A 105 -6.79 -10.06 -6.30
C VAL A 105 -7.10 -8.82 -5.47
N GLY A 106 -8.22 -8.17 -5.77
CA GLY A 106 -8.61 -6.92 -5.10
C GLY A 106 -8.30 -5.68 -5.93
N GLY A 107 -7.67 -4.66 -5.34
CA GLY A 107 -7.45 -3.34 -5.92
C GLY A 107 -8.62 -2.38 -5.71
N GLY A 108 -8.36 -1.10 -5.92
CA GLY A 108 -9.29 0.01 -5.67
C GLY A 108 -10.67 -0.19 -6.30
N GLY A 109 -11.70 -0.29 -5.45
CA GLY A 109 -13.10 -0.46 -5.85
C GLY A 109 -13.81 -1.58 -5.08
N SER A 110 -14.80 -1.18 -4.27
CA SER A 110 -15.84 -1.97 -3.56
C SER A 110 -15.66 -3.49 -3.41
N SER A 111 -14.52 -3.97 -2.89
CA SER A 111 -14.44 -5.32 -2.32
C SER A 111 -15.37 -5.46 -1.11
N GLY A 112 -15.83 -4.34 -0.54
CA GLY A 112 -16.71 -4.30 0.63
C GLY A 112 -16.16 -5.17 1.76
N LEU A 113 -17.05 -5.95 2.36
CA LEU A 113 -16.70 -6.93 3.39
C LEU A 113 -16.19 -8.26 2.84
N LYS A 114 -16.08 -8.46 1.51
CA LYS A 114 -15.71 -9.76 0.93
C LYS A 114 -14.35 -10.27 1.46
N PHE A 115 -13.37 -9.38 1.61
CA PHE A 115 -12.07 -9.76 2.18
C PHE A 115 -12.20 -10.09 3.66
N THR A 116 -12.89 -9.25 4.44
CA THR A 116 -13.18 -9.49 5.86
C THR A 116 -13.81 -10.87 6.07
N ASP A 117 -14.84 -11.20 5.30
CA ASP A 117 -15.51 -12.51 5.35
C ASP A 117 -14.56 -13.65 4.97
N MET A 118 -13.77 -13.46 3.91
CA MET A 118 -12.81 -14.48 3.43
C MET A 118 -11.71 -14.77 4.46
N VAL A 119 -11.23 -13.76 5.19
CA VAL A 119 -10.15 -13.95 6.18
C VAL A 119 -10.66 -14.41 7.55
N SER A 120 -11.96 -14.29 7.81
CA SER A 120 -12.57 -14.44 9.14
C SER A 120 -12.35 -15.79 9.83
N THR A 121 -12.29 -16.90 9.09
CA THR A 121 -12.09 -18.25 9.64
C THR A 121 -11.03 -19.03 8.86
N ASN A 122 -10.45 -20.06 9.50
CA ASN A 122 -9.49 -20.94 8.84
C ASN A 122 -10.11 -21.67 7.64
N GLU A 123 -11.38 -22.07 7.72
CA GLU A 123 -12.09 -22.72 6.63
C GLU A 123 -12.30 -21.77 5.43
N ALA A 124 -12.64 -20.51 5.70
CA ALA A 124 -12.82 -19.50 4.66
C ALA A 124 -11.50 -19.19 3.95
N ARG A 125 -10.41 -19.00 4.71
CA ARG A 125 -9.06 -18.82 4.15
C ARG A 125 -8.60 -20.03 3.36
N THR A 126 -8.82 -21.24 3.87
CA THR A 126 -8.48 -22.49 3.17
C THR A 126 -9.25 -22.63 1.86
N ARG A 127 -10.54 -22.28 1.83
CA ARG A 127 -11.34 -22.26 0.59
C ARG A 127 -10.74 -21.30 -0.44
N PHE A 128 -10.43 -20.08 -0.02
CA PHE A 128 -9.79 -19.09 -0.88
C PHE A 128 -8.45 -19.61 -1.42
N LEU A 129 -7.55 -20.07 -0.55
CA LEU A 129 -6.22 -20.52 -0.95
C LEU A 129 -6.25 -21.73 -1.89
N ASN A 130 -7.13 -22.71 -1.65
CA ASN A 130 -7.33 -23.84 -2.55
C ASN A 130 -7.79 -23.38 -3.94
N SER A 131 -8.76 -22.47 -4.01
CA SER A 131 -9.22 -21.92 -5.29
C SER A 131 -8.15 -21.08 -5.99
N ALA A 132 -7.33 -20.36 -5.23
CA ALA A 132 -6.22 -19.58 -5.74
C ALA A 132 -5.17 -20.48 -6.40
N ILE A 133 -4.71 -21.53 -5.71
CA ILE A 133 -3.75 -22.50 -6.26
C ILE A 133 -4.27 -23.09 -7.57
N LEU A 134 -5.53 -23.54 -7.60
CA LEU A 134 -6.14 -24.12 -8.79
C LEU A 134 -6.14 -23.15 -9.97
N LEU A 135 -6.58 -21.91 -9.75
CA LEU A 135 -6.65 -20.89 -10.80
C LEU A 135 -5.26 -20.47 -11.29
N LEU A 136 -4.33 -20.23 -10.36
CA LEU A 136 -2.96 -19.82 -10.67
C LEU A 136 -2.25 -20.88 -11.51
N ARG A 137 -2.34 -22.16 -11.10
CA ARG A 137 -1.76 -23.27 -11.87
C ARG A 137 -2.47 -23.48 -13.21
N LYS A 138 -3.80 -23.36 -13.27
CA LYS A 138 -4.57 -23.48 -14.51
C LYS A 138 -4.10 -22.51 -15.60
N TYR A 139 -3.80 -21.27 -15.23
CA TYR A 139 -3.39 -20.24 -16.18
C TYR A 139 -1.87 -20.01 -16.23
N GLY A 140 -1.08 -20.79 -15.48
CA GLY A 140 0.37 -20.74 -15.51
C GLY A 140 0.98 -19.51 -14.83
N PHE A 141 0.31 -18.93 -13.84
CA PHE A 141 0.87 -17.88 -13.00
C PHE A 141 1.95 -18.43 -12.06
N ASP A 142 2.93 -17.58 -11.73
CA ASP A 142 4.03 -17.87 -10.80
C ASP A 142 3.74 -17.41 -9.37
N GLY A 143 2.61 -16.74 -9.11
CA GLY A 143 2.30 -16.27 -7.77
C GLY A 143 1.01 -15.45 -7.65
N LEU A 144 0.69 -15.10 -6.41
CA LEU A 144 -0.47 -14.31 -6.00
C LEU A 144 -0.01 -12.98 -5.40
N ASP A 145 -0.64 -11.89 -5.81
CA ASP A 145 -0.56 -10.59 -5.18
C ASP A 145 -1.89 -10.28 -4.48
N ILE A 146 -1.86 -9.95 -3.19
CA ILE A 146 -3.08 -9.59 -2.44
C ILE A 146 -3.14 -8.08 -2.28
N ASP A 147 -4.12 -7.47 -2.93
CA ASP A 147 -4.35 -6.03 -2.95
C ASP A 147 -5.65 -5.70 -2.19
N TRP A 148 -5.64 -5.93 -0.87
CA TRP A 148 -6.77 -5.59 -0.01
C TRP A 148 -6.66 -4.13 0.42
N GLU A 149 -7.56 -3.29 -0.11
CA GLU A 149 -7.67 -1.87 0.21
C GLU A 149 -8.88 -1.52 1.10
N PHE A 150 -8.77 -1.43 2.43
CA PHE A 150 -7.69 -1.88 3.31
C PHE A 150 -8.28 -2.73 4.45
N PRO A 151 -7.49 -3.62 5.10
CA PRO A 151 -7.92 -4.30 6.31
C PRO A 151 -8.46 -3.33 7.38
N GLY A 152 -9.48 -3.73 8.13
CA GLY A 152 -10.04 -2.95 9.25
C GLY A 152 -11.46 -2.46 9.02
N GLN A 153 -12.26 -3.26 8.32
CA GLN A 153 -13.71 -3.14 8.21
C GLN A 153 -14.45 -4.04 9.23
N SER A 154 -13.77 -5.04 9.81
CA SER A 154 -14.28 -5.78 10.99
C SER A 154 -14.55 -4.89 12.20
N ASP A 155 -15.40 -5.38 13.11
CA ASP A 155 -15.60 -4.81 14.44
C ASP A 155 -15.26 -5.87 15.52
N PRO A 156 -14.14 -5.73 16.25
CA PRO A 156 -13.19 -4.62 16.19
C PRO A 156 -12.23 -4.72 14.96
N PRO A 157 -11.71 -3.58 14.44
CA PRO A 157 -10.92 -3.53 13.20
C PRO A 157 -9.59 -4.29 13.27
N GLU A 158 -9.06 -4.53 14.47
CA GLU A 158 -7.85 -5.32 14.70
C GLU A 158 -8.00 -6.78 14.24
N LEU A 159 -9.23 -7.32 14.19
CA LEU A 159 -9.48 -8.67 13.70
C LEU A 159 -9.05 -8.84 12.25
N ASP A 160 -9.31 -7.85 11.39
CA ASP A 160 -8.86 -7.89 10.00
C ASP A 160 -7.33 -7.86 9.90
N ARG A 161 -6.68 -7.04 10.74
CA ARG A 161 -5.21 -6.94 10.79
C ARG A 161 -4.57 -8.28 11.16
N GLU A 162 -5.09 -8.95 12.18
CA GLU A 162 -4.60 -10.25 12.63
C GLU A 162 -4.91 -11.36 11.63
N ASN A 163 -6.16 -11.41 11.13
CA ASN A 163 -6.58 -12.43 10.17
C ASN A 163 -5.88 -12.29 8.81
N PHE A 164 -5.47 -11.07 8.43
CA PHE A 164 -4.65 -10.88 7.25
C PHE A 164 -3.28 -11.56 7.39
N VAL A 165 -2.62 -11.47 8.55
CA VAL A 165 -1.37 -12.20 8.80
C VAL A 165 -1.59 -13.71 8.80
N HIS A 166 -2.70 -14.18 9.38
CA HIS A 166 -3.06 -15.61 9.31
C HIS A 166 -3.23 -16.10 7.87
N LEU A 167 -3.89 -15.31 7.01
CA LEU A 167 -3.99 -15.62 5.59
C LEU A 167 -2.61 -15.73 4.93
N LEU A 168 -1.72 -14.76 5.16
CA LEU A 168 -0.39 -14.76 4.54
C LEU A 168 0.46 -15.95 5.00
N LYS A 169 0.40 -16.28 6.29
CA LYS A 169 1.04 -17.46 6.86
C LYS A 169 0.55 -18.74 6.18
N GLU A 170 -0.77 -18.95 6.17
CA GLU A 170 -1.40 -20.14 5.58
C GLU A 170 -1.12 -20.22 4.07
N ALA A 171 -1.10 -19.10 3.36
CA ALA A 171 -0.74 -19.03 1.95
C ALA A 171 0.69 -19.51 1.70
N LYS A 172 1.66 -19.02 2.49
CA LYS A 172 3.07 -19.43 2.37
C LYS A 172 3.23 -20.93 2.60
N GLU A 173 2.60 -21.46 3.65
CA GLU A 173 2.63 -22.88 4.00
C GLU A 173 1.98 -23.75 2.90
N GLN A 174 0.82 -23.34 2.38
CA GLN A 174 0.14 -24.09 1.32
C GLN A 174 0.89 -24.05 -0.01
N PHE A 175 1.47 -22.91 -0.41
CA PHE A 175 2.27 -22.79 -1.63
C PHE A 175 3.55 -23.64 -1.56
N GLN A 176 4.17 -23.74 -0.38
CA GLN A 176 5.30 -24.65 -0.16
C GLN A 176 4.87 -26.12 -0.23
N ASN A 177 3.78 -26.49 0.43
CA ASN A 177 3.28 -27.86 0.41
C ASN A 177 2.87 -28.29 -1.01
N GLU A 178 2.16 -27.44 -1.74
CA GLU A 178 1.79 -27.70 -3.13
C GLU A 178 3.03 -27.90 -4.00
N SER A 179 4.06 -27.06 -3.84
CA SER A 179 5.34 -27.19 -4.56
C SER A 179 6.00 -28.55 -4.35
N ILE A 180 6.02 -29.05 -3.11
CA ILE A 180 6.59 -30.35 -2.77
C ILE A 180 5.80 -31.48 -3.44
N VAL A 181 4.47 -31.41 -3.39
CA VAL A 181 3.57 -32.45 -3.92
C VAL A 181 3.59 -32.49 -5.45
N THR A 182 3.51 -31.33 -6.09
CA THR A 182 3.43 -31.22 -7.57
C THR A 182 4.80 -31.19 -8.24
N LYS A 183 5.89 -31.04 -7.47
CA LYS A 183 7.26 -30.83 -7.94
C LYS A 183 7.40 -29.60 -8.86
N GLN A 184 6.50 -28.63 -8.70
CA GLN A 184 6.58 -27.33 -9.37
C GLN A 184 7.26 -26.31 -8.45
N PRO A 185 7.89 -25.25 -8.98
CA PRO A 185 8.37 -24.15 -8.15
C PRO A 185 7.23 -23.56 -7.30
N ALA A 186 7.51 -23.27 -6.03
CA ALA A 186 6.55 -22.64 -5.13
C ALA A 186 6.02 -21.32 -5.73
N LEU A 187 4.72 -21.11 -5.59
CA LEU A 187 4.08 -19.86 -5.97
C LEU A 187 4.64 -18.72 -5.09
N LEU A 188 4.91 -17.58 -5.72
CA LEU A 188 5.29 -16.34 -5.05
C LEU A 188 4.08 -15.73 -4.36
N LEU A 189 4.32 -15.03 -3.26
CA LEU A 189 3.30 -14.27 -2.54
C LEU A 189 3.77 -12.83 -2.37
N SER A 190 2.98 -11.87 -2.84
CA SER A 190 3.19 -10.44 -2.56
C SER A 190 1.92 -9.79 -2.05
N VAL A 191 2.08 -8.59 -1.51
CA VAL A 191 0.97 -7.74 -1.09
C VAL A 191 1.19 -6.31 -1.59
N ALA A 192 0.11 -5.65 -1.98
CA ALA A 192 0.09 -4.20 -2.15
C ALA A 192 -0.38 -3.55 -0.84
N VAL A 193 0.37 -2.56 -0.34
CA VAL A 193 0.08 -1.92 0.94
C VAL A 193 0.13 -0.39 0.83
N SER A 194 -0.71 0.29 1.60
CA SER A 194 -0.71 1.75 1.67
C SER A 194 0.57 2.29 2.31
N ALA A 195 1.02 3.44 1.83
CA ALA A 195 2.06 4.24 2.46
C ALA A 195 1.51 5.32 3.43
N SER A 196 0.19 5.34 3.67
CA SER A 196 -0.46 6.29 4.60
C SER A 196 -0.35 5.79 6.05
N GLU A 197 0.24 6.61 6.93
CA GLU A 197 0.45 6.25 8.34
C GLU A 197 -0.83 5.82 9.08
N PRO A 198 -1.97 6.56 8.98
CA PRO A 198 -3.22 6.12 9.59
C PRO A 198 -3.71 4.74 9.12
N ILE A 199 -3.55 4.44 7.83
CA ILE A 199 -3.91 3.12 7.28
C ILE A 199 -2.92 2.07 7.80
N ILE A 200 -1.63 2.37 7.83
CA ILE A 200 -0.61 1.43 8.32
C ILE A 200 -0.90 1.01 9.77
N VAL A 201 -1.14 1.98 10.65
CA VAL A 201 -1.40 1.73 12.08
C VAL A 201 -2.68 0.90 12.27
N LYS A 202 -3.72 1.20 11.49
CA LYS A 202 -5.01 0.50 11.56
C LYS A 202 -4.95 -0.91 10.99
N SER A 203 -4.33 -1.07 9.82
CA SER A 203 -4.57 -2.21 8.93
C SER A 203 -3.47 -3.28 8.95
N TYR A 204 -2.24 -2.95 9.36
CA TYR A 204 -1.10 -3.82 9.09
C TYR A 204 -0.29 -4.17 10.34
N ASP A 205 -0.01 -5.46 10.51
CA ASP A 205 1.13 -5.95 11.28
C ASP A 205 2.31 -6.12 10.31
N ALA A 206 3.14 -5.07 10.19
CA ALA A 206 4.23 -5.05 9.22
C ALA A 206 5.29 -6.16 9.43
N PRO A 207 5.75 -6.45 10.67
CA PRO A 207 6.59 -7.63 10.93
C PRO A 207 5.93 -8.95 10.54
N GLY A 208 4.62 -9.10 10.81
CA GLY A 208 3.84 -10.27 10.43
C GLY A 208 3.79 -10.45 8.92
N ILE A 209 3.46 -9.39 8.17
CA ILE A 209 3.44 -9.39 6.70
C ILE A 209 4.83 -9.76 6.14
N GLY A 210 5.88 -9.04 6.56
CA GLY A 210 7.24 -9.21 6.05
C GLY A 210 7.85 -10.58 6.30
N ARG A 211 7.29 -11.39 7.22
CA ARG A 211 7.71 -12.76 7.46
C ARG A 211 7.22 -13.75 6.41
N TYR A 212 6.06 -13.51 5.81
CA TYR A 212 5.34 -14.52 5.02
C TYR A 212 5.34 -14.23 3.51
N VAL A 213 5.53 -12.99 3.10
CA VAL A 213 5.55 -12.59 1.69
C VAL A 213 6.96 -12.59 1.12
N ASP A 214 7.08 -12.81 -0.19
CA ASP A 214 8.36 -12.74 -0.91
C ASP A 214 8.79 -11.29 -1.21
N PHE A 215 7.82 -10.38 -1.34
CA PHE A 215 8.05 -8.93 -1.42
C PHE A 215 6.77 -8.13 -1.14
N VAL A 216 6.93 -6.84 -0.85
CA VAL A 216 5.84 -5.88 -0.58
C VAL A 216 5.86 -4.79 -1.64
N ASN A 217 4.72 -4.53 -2.26
CA ASN A 217 4.51 -3.43 -3.19
C ASN A 217 3.94 -2.23 -2.41
N LEU A 218 4.79 -1.29 -2.02
CA LEU A 218 4.37 -0.10 -1.28
C LEU A 218 3.75 0.93 -2.26
N MET A 219 2.48 1.26 -2.04
CA MET A 219 1.74 2.22 -2.87
C MET A 219 2.11 3.65 -2.52
N CYS A 220 3.31 4.07 -2.95
CA CYS A 220 3.85 5.42 -2.78
C CYS A 220 3.24 6.42 -3.78
N TYR A 221 1.91 6.46 -3.89
CA TYR A 221 1.15 7.36 -4.75
C TYR A 221 -0.20 7.63 -4.09
N ASP A 222 -1.03 8.47 -4.72
CA ASP A 222 -2.35 8.86 -4.23
C ASP A 222 -2.34 9.56 -2.86
N TYR A 223 -1.20 10.18 -2.50
CA TYR A 223 -1.06 11.00 -1.30
C TYR A 223 -1.95 12.24 -1.35
N HIS A 224 -2.13 12.80 -2.55
CA HIS A 224 -2.98 13.96 -2.78
C HIS A 224 -3.88 13.69 -3.99
N MET A 225 -5.17 13.51 -3.70
CA MET A 225 -6.22 13.36 -4.70
C MET A 225 -7.26 14.45 -4.51
N PHE A 226 -7.92 14.85 -5.60
CA PHE A 226 -9.02 15.80 -5.52
C PHE A 226 -10.15 15.24 -4.66
N LYS A 227 -10.57 16.00 -3.65
CA LYS A 227 -11.79 15.75 -2.87
C LYS A 227 -12.58 17.04 -2.77
N VAL A 228 -13.89 16.98 -3.02
CA VAL A 228 -14.77 18.16 -3.02
C VAL A 228 -14.72 18.93 -1.69
N TYR A 229 -14.62 18.21 -0.57
CA TYR A 229 -14.54 18.77 0.79
C TYR A 229 -13.12 19.14 1.23
N MET A 230 -12.12 18.90 0.39
CA MET A 230 -10.72 19.21 0.65
C MET A 230 -10.08 19.71 -0.66
N PRO A 231 -10.52 20.87 -1.19
CA PRO A 231 -10.27 21.29 -2.57
C PRO A 231 -8.90 21.95 -2.74
N PHE A 232 -7.83 21.34 -2.21
CA PHE A 232 -6.47 21.77 -2.48
C PHE A 232 -5.80 20.85 -3.50
N THR A 233 -4.88 21.42 -4.27
CA THR A 233 -3.98 20.65 -5.13
C THR A 233 -2.76 20.22 -4.33
N GLY A 234 -2.34 18.97 -4.51
CA GLY A 234 -1.08 18.45 -4.00
C GLY A 234 -0.48 17.47 -5.00
N HIS A 235 0.83 17.22 -4.88
CA HIS A 235 1.52 16.28 -5.75
C HIS A 235 1.09 14.84 -5.46
N ASN A 236 0.86 14.00 -6.49
CA ASN A 236 0.36 12.64 -6.27
C ASN A 236 1.33 11.75 -5.46
N SER A 237 2.63 11.90 -5.72
CA SER A 237 3.72 11.14 -5.11
C SER A 237 4.91 12.07 -4.79
N PRO A 238 4.83 12.88 -3.72
CA PRO A 238 5.94 13.76 -3.35
C PRO A 238 7.06 12.93 -2.74
N SER A 239 8.29 13.04 -3.27
CA SER A 239 9.46 12.32 -2.73
C SER A 239 9.94 12.89 -1.39
N LEU A 240 9.61 14.15 -1.10
CA LEU A 240 9.92 14.87 0.13
C LEU A 240 8.72 15.71 0.56
N GLN A 241 8.60 15.95 1.86
CA GLN A 241 7.61 16.88 2.39
C GLN A 241 7.86 18.29 1.85
N ALA A 242 6.78 18.99 1.47
CA ALA A 242 6.87 20.39 1.07
C ALA A 242 7.40 21.24 2.25
N GLN A 243 8.37 22.11 1.96
CA GLN A 243 8.98 23.00 2.96
C GLN A 243 8.11 24.21 3.33
N SER A 244 6.96 24.41 2.68
CA SER A 244 6.07 25.54 2.91
C SER A 244 5.38 25.47 4.28
N ARG A 245 4.91 26.62 4.78
CA ARG A 245 4.11 26.75 6.02
C ARG A 245 2.74 26.01 5.97
N GLU A 246 2.50 25.18 4.97
CA GLU A 246 1.30 24.36 4.76
C GLU A 246 1.40 22.99 5.44
N ARG A 247 2.25 22.86 6.47
CA ARG A 247 2.36 21.66 7.32
C ARG A 247 1.04 21.21 7.94
N HIS A 248 0.02 22.06 7.95
CA HIS A 248 -1.26 21.81 8.60
C HIS A 248 -2.25 20.96 7.78
N LEU A 249 -1.92 20.60 6.53
CA LEU A 249 -2.85 19.88 5.64
C LEU A 249 -2.53 18.39 5.46
N LEU A 250 -1.38 17.93 5.95
CA LEU A 250 -0.97 16.52 5.86
C LEU A 250 -1.77 15.61 6.82
N ASP A 251 -2.42 16.18 7.83
CA ASP A 251 -3.03 15.43 8.94
C ASP A 251 -4.58 15.33 8.86
N ALA A 252 -5.18 15.92 7.82
CA ALA A 252 -6.64 16.05 7.74
C ALA A 252 -7.36 14.79 7.22
N GLN A 253 -6.67 13.65 7.04
CA GLN A 253 -7.35 12.38 6.79
C GLN A 253 -8.10 11.83 8.01
N HIS A 254 -7.78 12.20 9.27
CA HIS A 254 -8.42 11.59 10.46
C HIS A 254 -8.71 12.51 11.67
N GLY A 255 -8.86 13.83 11.49
CA GLY A 255 -9.66 14.64 12.42
C GLY A 255 -8.96 15.25 13.64
N LEU A 256 -7.87 16.01 13.45
CA LEU A 256 -7.42 17.02 14.41
C LEU A 256 -7.24 18.38 13.72
N VAL A 257 -8.29 19.22 13.78
CA VAL A 257 -8.23 20.60 13.29
C VAL A 257 -7.53 21.48 14.33
N GLY A 258 -6.28 21.83 14.08
CA GLY A 258 -5.57 22.90 14.78
C GLY A 258 -5.96 24.28 14.22
N ARG A 259 -6.77 25.01 14.98
CA ARG A 259 -7.13 26.45 14.93
C ARG A 259 -6.77 27.28 13.69
N VAL A 260 -7.82 27.83 13.09
CA VAL A 260 -7.80 29.02 12.22
C VAL A 260 -7.05 30.17 12.90
N LEU A 261 -5.97 30.65 12.27
CA LEU A 261 -5.39 31.96 12.53
C LEU A 261 -5.23 32.69 11.20
N GLY A 262 -5.98 33.79 11.02
CA GLY A 262 -5.83 34.63 9.85
C GLY A 262 -6.97 35.62 9.64
N ALA A 263 -7.16 36.56 10.57
CA ALA A 263 -7.73 37.86 10.26
C ALA A 263 -7.02 38.95 11.08
N ASP A 264 -5.72 39.11 10.84
CA ASP A 264 -5.06 40.37 11.16
C ASP A 264 -5.38 41.35 10.02
N ARG A 265 -6.40 42.17 10.22
CA ARG A 265 -6.62 43.38 9.43
C ARG A 265 -6.10 44.55 10.23
N SER A 266 -4.81 44.82 10.13
CA SER A 266 -4.26 46.14 10.40
C SER A 266 -4.62 47.07 9.24
N ALA A 267 -5.77 47.73 9.35
CA ALA A 267 -6.07 48.93 8.59
C ALA A 267 -6.77 49.93 9.51
N THR A 268 -5.98 50.93 9.91
CA THR A 268 -6.39 52.14 10.60
C THR A 268 -7.44 52.92 9.80
N ARG A 269 -8.59 53.22 10.41
CA ARG A 269 -9.17 54.58 10.44
C ARG A 269 -10.41 54.67 11.33
N GLU A 270 -10.41 55.75 12.11
CA GLU A 270 -11.44 56.18 13.05
C GLU A 270 -12.77 56.58 12.38
N ASP A 271 -13.85 56.21 13.08
CA ASP A 271 -15.02 56.99 13.49
C ASP A 271 -15.95 57.65 12.46
N SER A 272 -17.22 57.21 12.44
CA SER A 272 -18.40 57.99 12.89
C SER A 272 -19.72 57.59 12.19
N GLY A 273 -20.72 57.23 13.01
CA GLY A 273 -22.14 57.63 12.85
C GLY A 273 -23.07 56.89 11.88
N GLY A 274 -24.14 56.28 12.42
CA GLY A 274 -25.50 56.51 11.90
C GLY A 274 -26.29 55.34 11.27
N HIS A 275 -27.16 54.75 12.10
CA HIS A 275 -28.60 54.49 11.84
C HIS A 275 -29.12 53.39 10.86
N SER A 276 -30.12 52.66 11.39
CA SER A 276 -31.25 51.91 10.79
C SER A 276 -31.02 50.60 9.98
N ASP A 277 -31.34 49.48 10.67
CA ASP A 277 -32.41 48.50 10.39
C ASP A 277 -32.86 48.26 8.93
N VAL A 278 -32.85 46.99 8.47
CA VAL A 278 -33.97 46.27 7.81
C VAL A 278 -33.62 44.77 7.62
N ARG A 279 -34.54 43.91 8.09
CA ARG A 279 -34.66 42.45 7.85
C ARG A 279 -35.02 42.10 6.39
N ARG A 280 -34.61 40.90 5.91
CA ARG A 280 -35.41 39.85 5.18
C ARG A 280 -34.47 38.79 4.58
N ASN A 281 -34.51 37.54 5.05
CA ASN A 281 -35.37 36.40 4.67
C ASN A 281 -34.81 35.57 3.50
N TYR A 282 -34.42 34.34 3.85
CA TYR A 282 -34.28 33.19 2.98
C TYR A 282 -35.65 32.55 2.71
N THR A 283 -35.84 32.05 1.49
CA THR A 283 -36.75 30.93 1.14
C THR A 283 -35.90 29.78 0.65
#